data_AF-A0AAT9HNU9-F1
#
_entry.id   AF-A0AAT9HNU9-F1
#
_cell.length_a   1.000
_cell.length_b   1.000
_cell.length_c   1.000
_cell.angle_alpha   90.00
_cell.angle_beta   90.00
_cell.angle_gamma   90.00
#
_symmetry.space_group_name_H-M   'P 1'
#
loop_
_entity.id
_entity.type
_entity.pdbx_description
1 polymer ?
#
loop_
_entity_poly.entity_id
_entity_poly.type
_entity_poly.pdbx_seq_one_letter_code
_entity_poly.pdbx_strand_id
1 'polypeptide(L)'
;MTTARETRGRRRAAPPKRGVPKSRAKTVRTPTVLQMEAVECGAASLAMVLGHYGRHVPLEELRIACGVSRDGSRAGNLLKAARSYGLTAKGMQMDLAALAEVTSPAVLFWEFNHYVVYDGMGRRFGRRGVYINDPGKGRRFVPLEEFDGSFTGVVLVMEPGEDFSRGGRRPGCSARCRPGCAARRAPCRRWCCRACCWWRSGRRCRGSAAPSSTSS
;
A
#
# COMPACT_ATOMS: atom_id res chain seq x y z
N MET A 1 -61.56 8.98 -46.59
CA MET A 1 -60.99 9.56 -45.36
C MET A 1 -60.32 8.42 -44.60
N THR A 2 -58.99 8.29 -44.69
CA THR A 2 -58.02 8.61 -43.61
C THR A 2 -58.28 7.72 -42.37
N THR A 3 -57.37 6.91 -41.83
CA THR A 3 -55.93 7.06 -41.57
C THR A 3 -55.29 5.71 -41.24
N ALA A 4 -54.00 5.60 -41.57
CA ALA A 4 -53.03 4.60 -41.11
C ALA A 4 -53.00 4.39 -39.57
N ARG A 5 -52.58 3.19 -39.14
CA ARG A 5 -52.07 2.98 -37.78
C ARG A 5 -50.76 2.18 -37.81
N GLU A 6 -49.69 2.93 -37.94
CA GLU A 6 -48.29 2.51 -37.86
C GLU A 6 -47.96 2.06 -36.42
N THR A 7 -47.69 0.78 -36.23
CA THR A 7 -47.21 0.23 -34.95
C THR A 7 -45.72 0.54 -34.78
N ARG A 8 -45.40 1.70 -34.19
CA ARG A 8 -44.01 2.03 -33.82
C ARG A 8 -43.54 1.17 -32.64
N GLY A 9 -42.55 0.32 -32.93
CA GLY A 9 -41.83 -0.47 -31.95
C GLY A 9 -41.15 0.40 -30.88
N ARG A 10 -41.44 0.09 -29.61
CA ARG A 10 -40.73 0.65 -28.46
C ARG A 10 -39.33 0.03 -28.39
N ARG A 11 -38.32 0.74 -28.90
CA ARG A 11 -36.91 0.43 -28.61
C ARG A 11 -36.68 0.63 -27.10
N ARG A 12 -36.33 -0.43 -26.38
CA ARG A 12 -35.92 -0.35 -24.97
C ARG A 12 -34.55 0.35 -24.92
N ALA A 13 -34.48 1.46 -24.19
CA ALA A 13 -33.24 2.18 -23.94
C ALA A 13 -32.29 1.30 -23.10
N ALA A 14 -31.03 1.20 -23.53
CA ALA A 14 -29.99 0.53 -22.76
C ALA A 14 -29.74 1.27 -21.43
N PRO A 15 -29.49 0.55 -20.31
CA PRO A 15 -29.25 1.19 -19.03
C PRO A 15 -27.97 2.03 -19.04
N PRO A 16 -27.94 3.20 -18.38
CA PRO A 16 -26.76 4.05 -18.32
C PRO A 16 -25.64 3.33 -17.56
N LYS A 17 -24.44 3.31 -18.14
CA LYS A 17 -23.25 2.71 -17.53
C LYS A 17 -22.89 3.51 -16.29
N ARG A 18 -23.12 2.96 -15.09
CA ARG A 18 -22.72 3.56 -13.81
C ARG A 18 -21.21 3.79 -13.86
N GLY A 19 -20.80 5.05 -13.87
CA GLY A 19 -19.39 5.43 -13.79
C GLY A 19 -18.80 4.91 -12.49
N VAL A 20 -17.89 3.94 -12.60
CA VAL A 20 -17.05 3.51 -11.48
C VAL A 20 -16.19 4.71 -11.08
N PRO A 21 -16.17 5.13 -9.80
CA PRO A 21 -15.32 6.22 -9.36
C PRO A 21 -13.86 5.80 -9.56
N LYS A 22 -13.20 6.37 -10.58
CA LYS A 22 -11.76 6.18 -10.80
C LYS A 22 -10.98 6.92 -9.70
N SER A 23 -10.91 6.35 -8.50
CA SER A 23 -9.88 6.71 -7.55
C SER A 23 -8.55 6.35 -8.19
N ARG A 24 -7.81 7.34 -8.69
CA ARG A 24 -6.46 7.13 -9.22
C ARG A 24 -5.69 6.34 -8.17
N ALA A 25 -5.29 5.10 -8.50
CA ALA A 25 -4.51 4.25 -7.61
C ALA A 25 -3.27 5.04 -7.17
N LYS A 26 -3.25 5.49 -5.92
CA LYS A 26 -2.11 6.21 -5.35
C LYS A 26 -1.01 5.18 -5.14
N THR A 27 0.20 5.49 -5.57
CA THR A 27 1.36 4.64 -5.29
C THR A 27 1.53 4.52 -3.78
N VAL A 28 1.47 3.28 -3.30
CA VAL A 28 1.66 2.91 -1.90
C VAL A 28 3.14 2.65 -1.64
N ARG A 29 3.61 3.00 -0.44
CA ARG A 29 4.96 2.64 0.01
C ARG A 29 4.91 1.48 1.00
N THR A 30 5.06 0.26 0.51
CA THR A 30 5.23 -0.93 1.36
C THR A 30 6.64 -0.97 1.97
N PRO A 31 6.80 -1.51 3.19
CA PRO A 31 8.11 -1.82 3.74
C PRO A 31 8.77 -2.93 2.90
N THR A 32 10.10 -2.89 2.74
CA THR A 32 10.84 -3.96 2.06
C THR A 32 11.31 -4.98 3.08
N VAL A 33 10.94 -6.23 2.86
CA VAL A 33 11.45 -7.39 3.61
C VAL A 33 12.19 -8.25 2.61
N LEU A 34 13.50 -8.40 2.82
CA LEU A 34 14.34 -9.21 1.94
C LEU A 34 14.27 -10.67 2.38
N GLN A 35 14.16 -11.56 1.40
CA GLN A 35 14.18 -13.01 1.66
C GLN A 35 15.59 -13.49 1.96
N MET A 36 15.73 -14.50 2.81
CA MET A 36 17.02 -15.18 3.03
C MET A 36 17.23 -16.28 1.99
N GLU A 37 16.15 -17.00 1.66
CA GLU A 37 16.15 -18.09 0.69
C GLU A 37 15.17 -17.82 -0.45
N ALA A 38 15.43 -18.36 -1.65
CA ALA A 38 14.59 -18.14 -2.83
C ALA A 38 13.14 -18.66 -2.66
N VAL A 39 12.95 -19.71 -1.85
CA VAL A 39 11.65 -20.35 -1.59
C VAL A 39 10.70 -19.50 -0.71
N GLU A 40 11.23 -18.44 -0.09
CA GLU A 40 10.53 -17.64 0.91
C GLU A 40 9.84 -16.40 0.33
N CYS A 41 9.89 -16.21 -0.99
CA CYS A 41 9.33 -15.06 -1.68
C CYS A 41 7.86 -14.79 -1.34
N GLY A 42 7.06 -15.85 -1.18
CA GLY A 42 5.67 -15.77 -0.75
C GLY A 42 5.51 -15.26 0.68
N ALA A 43 6.27 -15.83 1.63
CA ALA A 43 6.24 -15.40 3.04
C ALA A 43 6.74 -13.95 3.20
N ALA A 44 7.81 -13.58 2.50
CA ALA A 44 8.31 -12.21 2.47
C ALA A 44 7.29 -11.23 1.86
N SER A 45 6.61 -11.61 0.78
CA SER A 45 5.55 -10.80 0.17
C SER A 45 4.39 -10.56 1.14
N LEU A 46 3.95 -11.59 1.86
CA LEU A 46 2.92 -11.44 2.90
C LEU A 46 3.40 -10.53 4.05
N ALA A 47 4.67 -10.64 4.46
CA ALA A 47 5.26 -9.78 5.48
C ALA A 47 5.18 -8.29 5.08
N MET A 48 5.46 -7.98 3.81
CA MET A 48 5.40 -6.61 3.28
C MET A 48 3.98 -6.06 3.28
N VAL A 49 3.00 -6.87 2.88
CA VAL A 49 1.56 -6.51 2.89
C VAL A 49 1.05 -6.31 4.31
N LEU A 50 1.35 -7.23 5.24
CA LEU A 50 1.00 -7.09 6.65
C LEU A 50 1.64 -5.84 7.26
N GLY A 51 2.91 -5.59 6.95
CA GLY A 51 3.65 -4.42 7.42
C GLY A 51 3.07 -3.10 6.92
N HIS A 52 2.47 -3.09 5.72
CA HIS A 52 1.73 -1.94 5.20
C HIS A 52 0.47 -1.64 6.02
N TYR A 53 -0.28 -2.68 6.42
CA TYR A 53 -1.48 -2.52 7.26
C TYR A 53 -1.17 -2.27 8.74
N GLY A 54 0.10 -2.34 9.14
CA GLY A 54 0.56 -2.08 10.51
C GLY A 54 0.67 -3.33 11.37
N ARG A 55 0.76 -4.52 10.76
CA ARG A 55 1.06 -5.78 11.45
C ARG A 55 2.46 -6.27 11.07
N HIS A 56 3.37 -6.34 12.04
CA HIS A 56 4.74 -6.76 11.82
C HIS A 56 4.97 -8.15 12.42
N VAL A 57 5.03 -9.16 11.56
CA VAL A 57 5.25 -10.56 11.94
C VAL A 57 6.67 -10.96 11.53
N PRO A 58 7.44 -11.67 12.38
CA PRO A 58 8.76 -12.17 12.00
C PRO A 58 8.66 -13.16 10.83
N LEU A 59 9.71 -13.23 10.01
CA LEU A 59 9.70 -14.05 8.80
C LEU A 59 9.62 -15.54 9.15
N GLU A 60 10.19 -15.95 10.27
CA GLU A 60 10.16 -17.32 10.79
C GLU A 60 8.74 -17.83 11.03
N GLU A 61 7.89 -17.00 11.64
CA GLU A 61 6.48 -17.33 11.89
C GLU A 61 5.70 -17.38 10.57
N LEU A 62 5.99 -16.47 9.63
CA LEU A 62 5.36 -16.44 8.32
C LEU A 62 5.76 -17.64 7.45
N ARG A 63 6.99 -18.15 7.57
CA ARG A 63 7.43 -19.37 6.87
C ARG A 63 6.58 -20.57 7.27
N ILE A 64 6.32 -20.70 8.58
CA ILE A 64 5.48 -21.77 9.12
C ILE A 64 4.02 -21.57 8.69
N ALA A 65 3.49 -20.36 8.83
CA ALA A 65 2.10 -20.05 8.47
C ALA A 65 1.79 -20.25 6.98
N CYS A 66 2.73 -19.88 6.09
CA CYS A 66 2.60 -20.10 4.66
C CYS A 66 2.90 -21.55 4.22
N GLY A 67 3.43 -22.39 5.12
CA GLY A 67 3.83 -23.76 4.80
C GLY A 67 4.89 -23.82 3.69
N VAL A 68 5.94 -22.98 3.81
CA VAL A 68 7.04 -22.94 2.83
C VAL A 68 7.67 -24.33 2.76
N SER A 69 7.63 -24.94 1.58
CA SER A 69 8.18 -26.26 1.31
C SER A 69 9.41 -26.15 0.39
N ARG A 70 10.06 -27.27 0.07
CA ARG A 70 11.18 -27.31 -0.89
C ARG A 70 10.79 -26.77 -2.28
N ASP A 71 9.53 -26.97 -2.67
CA ASP A 71 8.96 -26.48 -3.93
C ASP A 71 8.48 -25.01 -3.85
N GLY A 72 8.74 -24.30 -2.74
CA GLY A 72 8.34 -22.91 -2.52
C GLY A 72 6.96 -22.74 -1.88
N SER A 73 6.37 -21.57 -2.09
CA SER A 73 5.08 -21.16 -1.52
C SER A 73 3.96 -21.22 -2.57
N ARG A 74 2.88 -21.97 -2.29
CA ARG A 74 1.71 -22.00 -3.18
C ARG A 74 0.77 -20.83 -2.88
N ALA A 75 0.18 -20.24 -3.91
CA ALA A 75 -0.80 -19.15 -3.76
C ALA A 75 -1.97 -19.52 -2.83
N GLY A 76 -2.44 -20.77 -2.88
CA GLY A 76 -3.49 -21.26 -1.98
C GLY A 76 -3.09 -21.24 -0.50
N ASN A 77 -1.83 -21.56 -0.18
CA ASN A 77 -1.34 -21.50 1.19
C ASN A 77 -1.13 -20.04 1.64
N LEU A 78 -0.68 -19.18 0.73
CA LEU A 78 -0.54 -17.75 0.99
C LEU A 78 -1.89 -17.12 1.34
N LEU A 79 -2.97 -17.46 0.62
CA LEU A 79 -4.33 -17.02 0.92
C LEU A 79 -4.84 -17.57 2.25
N LYS A 80 -4.53 -18.82 2.60
CA LYS A 80 -4.87 -19.40 3.91
C LYS A 80 -4.16 -18.67 5.04
N ALA A 81 -2.85 -18.41 4.91
CA ALA A 81 -2.07 -17.66 5.88
C ALA A 81 -2.58 -16.21 6.03
N ALA A 82 -2.87 -15.52 4.93
CA ALA A 82 -3.43 -14.17 4.99
C ALA A 82 -4.75 -14.15 5.78
N ARG A 83 -5.63 -15.13 5.55
CA ARG A 83 -6.89 -15.27 6.30
C ARG A 83 -6.68 -15.58 7.78
N SER A 84 -5.69 -16.39 8.16
CA SER A 84 -5.41 -16.64 9.58
C SER A 84 -4.93 -15.38 10.33
N TYR A 85 -4.37 -14.40 9.61
CA TYR A 85 -4.02 -13.09 10.16
C TYR A 85 -5.17 -12.05 10.13
N GLY A 86 -6.39 -12.46 9.75
CA GLY A 86 -7.57 -11.59 9.68
C GLY A 86 -7.65 -10.75 8.40
N LEU A 87 -6.87 -11.05 7.37
CA LEU A 87 -7.00 -10.40 6.06
C LEU A 87 -8.04 -11.11 5.21
N THR A 88 -8.84 -10.34 4.49
CA THR A 88 -9.65 -10.85 3.39
C THR A 88 -8.76 -10.96 2.16
N ALA A 89 -8.44 -12.18 1.74
CA ALA A 89 -7.55 -12.44 0.60
C ALA A 89 -8.30 -13.14 -0.53
N LYS A 90 -8.19 -12.60 -1.75
CA LYS A 90 -8.83 -13.12 -2.97
C LYS A 90 -7.81 -13.23 -4.08
N GLY A 91 -7.76 -14.38 -4.74
CA GLY A 91 -6.99 -14.58 -5.97
C GLY A 91 -7.87 -14.28 -7.19
N MET A 92 -7.38 -13.46 -8.09
CA MET A 92 -8.05 -13.10 -9.35
C MET A 92 -7.06 -13.21 -10.50
N GLN A 93 -7.55 -13.62 -11.66
CA GLN A 93 -6.80 -13.55 -12.90
C GLN A 93 -7.24 -12.31 -13.66
N MET A 94 -6.31 -11.46 -14.06
CA MET A 94 -6.62 -10.20 -14.72
C MET A 94 -5.50 -9.74 -15.63
N ASP A 95 -5.86 -8.96 -16.64
CA ASP A 95 -4.91 -8.35 -17.57
C ASP A 95 -4.29 -7.07 -17.01
N LEU A 96 -3.25 -6.57 -17.67
CA LEU A 96 -2.58 -5.30 -17.34
C LEU A 96 -3.53 -4.11 -17.22
N ALA A 97 -4.54 -4.06 -18.09
CA ALA A 97 -5.52 -2.98 -18.09
C ALA A 97 -6.38 -3.00 -16.82
N ALA A 98 -6.69 -4.19 -16.29
CA ALA A 98 -7.44 -4.34 -15.05
C ALA A 98 -6.54 -4.13 -13.82
N LEU A 99 -5.26 -4.49 -13.89
CA LEU A 99 -4.29 -4.22 -12.82
C LEU A 99 -4.19 -2.72 -12.49
N ALA A 100 -4.47 -1.85 -13.47
CA ALA A 100 -4.53 -0.41 -13.27
C ALA A 100 -5.60 0.05 -12.28
N GLU A 101 -6.67 -0.72 -12.12
CA GLU A 101 -7.83 -0.42 -11.29
C GLU A 101 -7.77 -1.13 -9.93
N VAL A 102 -6.79 -2.00 -9.72
CA VAL A 102 -6.60 -2.74 -8.46
C VAL A 102 -6.09 -1.83 -7.35
N THR A 103 -6.66 -2.01 -6.16
CA THR A 103 -6.20 -1.37 -4.93
C THR A 103 -4.82 -1.94 -4.52
N SER A 104 -3.82 -1.07 -4.41
CA SER A 104 -2.52 -1.41 -3.82
C SER A 104 -2.60 -1.47 -2.28
N PRO A 105 -1.81 -2.34 -1.61
CA PRO A 105 -0.86 -3.30 -2.14
C PRO A 105 -1.51 -4.63 -2.54
N ALA A 106 -1.05 -5.21 -3.66
CA ALA A 106 -1.45 -6.55 -4.11
C ALA A 106 -0.22 -7.42 -4.34
N VAL A 107 -0.35 -8.74 -4.28
CA VAL A 107 0.74 -9.66 -4.63
C VAL A 107 0.54 -10.15 -6.06
N LEU A 108 1.58 -10.10 -6.87
CA LEU A 108 1.59 -10.55 -8.25
C LEU A 108 2.42 -11.81 -8.39
N PHE A 109 2.02 -12.67 -9.32
CA PHE A 109 2.82 -13.82 -9.72
C PHE A 109 3.66 -13.48 -10.95
N TRP A 110 4.98 -13.62 -10.80
CA TRP A 110 6.01 -13.16 -11.73
C TRP A 110 6.76 -14.36 -12.33
N GLU A 111 6.86 -14.44 -13.65
CA GLU A 111 7.64 -15.46 -14.40
C GLU A 111 7.39 -16.91 -13.94
N PHE A 112 6.18 -17.22 -13.47
CA PHE A 112 5.75 -18.52 -12.94
C PHE A 112 6.56 -19.09 -11.76
N ASN A 113 7.51 -18.33 -11.22
CA ASN A 113 8.45 -18.83 -10.22
C ASN A 113 8.60 -17.91 -9.00
N HIS A 114 8.06 -16.69 -9.05
CA HIS A 114 8.31 -15.69 -8.01
C HIS A 114 7.06 -14.88 -7.64
N TYR A 115 6.99 -14.45 -6.38
CA TYR A 115 5.95 -13.52 -5.91
C TYR A 115 6.56 -12.15 -5.67
N VAL A 116 5.91 -11.12 -6.19
CA VAL A 116 6.31 -9.72 -6.00
C VAL A 116 5.13 -8.90 -5.49
N VAL A 117 5.40 -7.84 -4.73
CA VAL A 117 4.36 -6.95 -4.23
C VAL A 117 4.21 -5.77 -5.17
N TYR A 118 2.99 -5.52 -5.61
CA TYR A 118 2.59 -4.36 -6.40
C TYR A 118 2.32 -3.17 -5.48
N ASP A 119 3.09 -2.11 -5.68
CA ASP A 119 2.97 -0.86 -4.93
C ASP A 119 2.11 0.19 -5.65
N GLY A 120 1.85 0.01 -6.94
CA GLY A 120 1.05 0.93 -7.73
C GLY A 120 1.69 1.26 -9.08
N MET A 121 0.88 1.78 -9.99
CA MET A 121 1.38 2.36 -11.23
C MET A 121 1.88 3.79 -11.04
N GLY A 122 2.82 4.19 -11.88
CA GLY A 122 3.23 5.59 -11.96
C GLY A 122 4.01 5.89 -13.22
N ARG A 123 4.70 7.03 -13.20
CA ARG A 123 5.52 7.50 -14.31
C ARG A 123 6.90 7.88 -13.79
N ARG A 124 7.95 7.34 -14.41
CA ARG A 124 9.34 7.66 -14.08
C ARG A 124 10.06 8.05 -15.36
N PHE A 125 10.77 9.18 -15.35
CA PHE A 125 11.49 9.71 -16.51
C PHE A 125 10.63 9.75 -17.81
N GLY A 126 9.37 10.17 -17.69
CA GLY A 126 8.45 10.25 -18.83
C GLY A 126 7.86 8.90 -19.32
N ARG A 127 8.35 7.76 -18.82
CA ARG A 127 7.82 6.42 -19.15
C ARG A 127 6.80 5.97 -18.12
N ARG A 128 5.70 5.36 -18.57
CA ARG A 128 4.71 4.72 -17.70
C ARG A 128 5.23 3.35 -17.28
N GLY A 129 4.96 2.98 -16.03
CA GLY A 129 5.36 1.70 -15.51
C GLY A 129 4.78 1.40 -14.14
N VAL A 130 5.28 0.35 -13.53
CA VAL A 130 4.79 -0.23 -12.30
C VAL A 130 5.88 -0.17 -11.24
N TYR A 131 5.51 0.28 -10.04
CA TYR A 131 6.35 0.12 -8.87
C TYR A 131 6.08 -1.26 -8.27
N ILE A 132 7.12 -2.06 -8.17
CA ILE A 132 7.07 -3.37 -7.52
C ILE A 132 8.10 -3.41 -6.39
N ASN A 133 7.79 -4.20 -5.36
CA ASN A 133 8.68 -4.54 -4.28
C ASN A 133 8.95 -6.04 -4.36
N ASP A 134 10.16 -6.36 -4.81
CA ASP A 134 10.63 -7.71 -5.01
C ASP A 134 11.36 -8.19 -3.74
N PRO A 135 10.98 -9.32 -3.13
CA PRO A 135 11.68 -9.88 -1.97
C PRO A 135 13.19 -10.12 -2.17
N GLY A 136 13.64 -10.37 -3.41
CA GLY A 136 15.04 -10.64 -3.74
C GLY A 136 15.84 -9.38 -4.12
N LYS A 137 15.20 -8.41 -4.77
CA LYS A 137 15.87 -7.21 -5.32
C LYS A 137 15.47 -5.90 -4.63
N GLY A 138 14.44 -5.92 -3.79
CA GLY A 138 13.84 -4.75 -3.19
C GLY A 138 12.93 -3.97 -4.15
N ARG A 139 12.73 -2.68 -3.86
CA ARG A 139 11.81 -1.82 -4.60
C ARG A 139 12.42 -1.40 -5.93
N ARG A 140 11.74 -1.73 -7.03
CA ARG A 140 12.14 -1.34 -8.40
C ARG A 140 10.97 -0.76 -9.17
N PHE A 141 11.30 0.01 -10.19
CA PHE A 141 10.34 0.50 -11.18
C PHE A 141 10.53 -0.31 -12.45
N VAL A 142 9.45 -0.92 -12.95
CA VAL A 142 9.46 -1.71 -14.18
C VAL A 142 8.66 -0.97 -15.25
N PRO A 143 9.24 -0.68 -16.43
CA PRO A 143 8.50 -0.15 -17.57
C PRO A 143 7.37 -1.09 -17.97
N LEU A 144 6.26 -0.55 -18.47
CA LEU A 144 5.10 -1.38 -18.83
C LEU A 144 5.43 -2.46 -19.89
N GLU A 145 6.33 -2.15 -20.81
CA GLU A 145 6.80 -3.06 -21.87
C GLU A 145 7.49 -4.31 -21.29
N GLU A 146 8.34 -4.14 -20.28
CA GLU A 146 9.01 -5.25 -19.60
C GLU A 146 8.04 -6.02 -18.70
N PHE A 147 7.11 -5.29 -18.08
CA PHE A 147 6.12 -5.87 -17.18
C PHE A 147 5.15 -6.82 -17.91
N ASP A 148 4.77 -6.51 -19.15
CA ASP A 148 3.88 -7.34 -19.97
C ASP A 148 4.45 -8.76 -20.21
N GLY A 149 5.75 -8.85 -20.52
CA GLY A 149 6.41 -10.13 -20.78
C GLY A 149 6.59 -11.00 -19.54
N SER A 150 6.72 -10.40 -18.35
CA SER A 150 6.96 -11.13 -17.10
C SER A 150 5.69 -11.42 -16.29
N PHE A 151 4.58 -10.73 -16.59
CA PHE A 151 3.34 -10.84 -15.83
C PHE A 151 2.49 -12.04 -16.29
N THR A 152 2.18 -12.93 -15.35
CA THR A 152 1.44 -14.17 -15.63
C THR A 152 -0.09 -14.02 -15.61
N GLY A 153 -0.60 -12.85 -15.22
CA GLY A 153 -2.04 -12.61 -15.06
C GLY A 153 -2.60 -12.93 -13.67
N VAL A 154 -1.85 -13.61 -12.80
CA VAL A 154 -2.35 -13.98 -11.46
C VAL A 154 -2.04 -12.90 -10.44
N VAL A 155 -3.09 -12.40 -9.77
CA VAL A 155 -3.04 -11.33 -8.78
C VAL A 155 -3.77 -11.76 -7.51
N LEU A 156 -3.13 -11.56 -6.36
CA LEU A 156 -3.72 -11.81 -5.05
C LEU A 156 -3.96 -10.46 -4.37
N VAL A 157 -5.23 -10.10 -4.23
CA VAL A 157 -5.66 -8.87 -3.56
C VAL A 157 -5.95 -9.19 -2.10
N MET A 158 -5.43 -8.35 -1.20
CA MET A 158 -5.55 -8.52 0.23
C MET A 158 -6.02 -7.22 0.88
N GLU A 159 -7.08 -7.30 1.67
CA GLU A 159 -7.66 -6.17 2.39
C GLU A 159 -7.81 -6.53 3.88
N PRO A 160 -7.69 -5.56 4.79
CA PRO A 160 -7.92 -5.81 6.21
C PRO A 160 -9.39 -6.20 6.43
N GLY A 161 -9.63 -7.39 7.00
CA GLY A 161 -10.95 -7.83 7.43
C GLY A 161 -11.32 -7.26 8.81
N GLU A 162 -12.49 -7.65 9.29
CA GLU A 162 -13.00 -7.22 10.61
C GLU A 162 -12.13 -7.72 11.77
N ASP A 163 -11.58 -8.93 11.62
CA ASP A 163 -10.68 -9.55 12.60
C ASP A 163 -9.22 -9.05 12.51
N PHE A 164 -8.93 -8.11 11.60
CA PHE A 164 -7.56 -7.64 11.40
C PHE A 164 -7.09 -6.78 12.58
N SER A 165 -6.21 -7.36 13.39
CA SER A 165 -5.55 -6.65 14.49
C SER A 165 -4.15 -6.17 14.08
N ARG A 166 -3.92 -4.86 14.19
CA ARG A 166 -2.58 -4.28 14.09
C ARG A 166 -1.74 -4.72 15.28
N GLY A 167 -0.46 -5.00 15.05
CA GLY A 167 0.42 -5.45 16.13
C GLY A 167 1.76 -5.97 15.64
N GLY A 168 2.70 -6.18 16.57
CA GLY A 168 4.01 -6.72 16.27
C GLY A 168 5.14 -5.70 16.32
N ARG A 169 6.37 -6.21 16.35
CA ARG A 169 7.59 -5.43 16.61
C ARG A 169 8.25 -5.07 15.27
N ARG A 170 8.48 -3.78 15.01
CA ARG A 170 9.24 -3.36 13.82
C ARG A 170 10.71 -3.80 13.96
N PRO A 171 11.28 -4.56 12.99
CA PRO A 171 12.71 -4.82 12.98
C PRO A 171 13.45 -3.49 12.81
N GLY A 172 14.28 -3.12 13.79
CA GLY A 172 15.08 -1.89 13.77
C GLY A 172 14.63 -0.78 14.74
N CYS A 173 13.49 -0.91 15.42
CA CYS A 173 13.23 -0.07 16.59
C CYS A 173 13.83 -0.77 17.80
N SER A 174 15.10 -0.49 18.10
CA SER A 174 15.65 -0.79 19.40
C SER A 174 14.73 -0.16 20.44
N ALA A 175 14.10 -1.01 21.25
CA ALA A 175 13.35 -0.60 22.42
C ALA A 175 14.34 -0.06 23.46
N ARG A 176 14.86 1.15 23.19
CA ARG A 176 15.56 2.00 24.13
C ARG A 176 15.14 3.46 23.90
N CYS A 177 13.83 3.67 23.87
CA CYS A 177 13.26 4.89 24.42
C CYS A 177 12.48 4.47 25.67
N ARG A 178 12.93 4.98 26.81
CA ARG A 178 12.44 4.75 28.18
C ARG A 178 10.90 4.66 28.27
N PRO A 179 10.34 3.85 29.20
CA PRO A 179 8.94 3.97 29.59
C PRO A 179 8.76 5.31 30.32
N GLY A 180 8.31 6.32 29.59
CA GLY A 180 7.97 7.64 30.14
C GLY A 180 6.81 8.33 29.42
N CYS A 181 6.36 7.82 28.27
CA CYS A 181 5.21 8.37 27.53
C CYS A 181 3.91 7.58 27.79
N ALA A 182 3.78 6.98 28.97
CA ALA A 182 2.54 6.36 29.44
C ALA A 182 1.83 7.24 30.47
N ALA A 183 1.62 8.53 30.16
CA ALA A 183 0.60 9.36 30.82
C ALA A 183 0.55 10.74 30.16
N ARG A 184 -0.38 10.91 29.22
CA ARG A 184 -1.18 12.13 29.05
C ARG A 184 -2.24 11.84 28.00
N ARG A 185 -3.32 11.19 28.43
CA ARG A 185 -4.64 11.45 27.86
C ARG A 185 -4.94 12.92 28.17
N ALA A 186 -4.94 13.77 27.15
CA ALA A 186 -5.57 15.08 27.24
C ALA A 186 -6.31 15.34 25.92
N PRO A 187 -7.57 15.81 25.98
CA PRO A 187 -8.44 15.89 24.83
C PRO A 187 -8.01 17.04 23.91
N CYS A 188 -7.84 16.72 22.63
CA CYS A 188 -7.64 17.69 21.56
C CYS A 188 -8.92 18.52 21.39
N ARG A 189 -9.00 19.68 22.07
CA ARG A 189 -9.98 20.72 21.75
C ARG A 189 -9.28 22.08 21.72
N ARG A 190 -9.39 22.72 20.54
CA ARG A 190 -9.25 24.16 20.28
C ARG A 190 -7.92 24.80 20.68
N TRP A 191 -7.03 25.05 19.73
CA TRP A 191 -6.20 26.27 19.59
C TRP A 191 -5.65 26.23 18.15
N CYS A 192 -6.48 26.52 17.14
CA CYS A 192 -6.72 27.85 16.60
C CYS A 192 -5.45 28.47 15.98
N CYS A 193 -5.49 28.54 14.65
CA CYS A 193 -4.71 29.36 13.73
C CYS A 193 -4.08 30.61 14.36
N ARG A 194 -2.77 30.77 14.21
CA ARG A 194 -2.06 32.01 13.78
C ARG A 194 -0.54 31.79 13.88
N ALA A 195 0.05 31.20 12.83
CA ALA A 195 1.50 31.26 12.60
C ALA A 195 1.81 31.21 11.09
N CYS A 196 0.97 31.84 10.28
CA CYS A 196 1.17 32.03 8.84
C CYS A 196 0.86 33.50 8.51
N CYS A 197 1.69 34.42 9.00
CA CYS A 197 1.76 35.81 8.56
C CYS A 197 2.92 36.50 9.31
N TRP A 198 4.17 36.23 8.95
CA TRP A 198 5.30 37.11 9.33
C TRP A 198 6.50 36.91 8.38
N TRP A 199 6.22 36.87 7.07
CA TRP A 199 7.25 36.89 6.02
C TRP A 199 6.98 37.99 4.99
N ARG A 200 6.72 39.21 5.48
CA ARG A 200 6.56 40.39 4.62
C ARG A 200 6.76 41.71 5.35
N SER A 201 7.97 41.97 5.84
CA SER A 201 8.48 43.34 6.02
C SER A 201 9.94 43.29 6.50
N GLY A 202 10.88 43.56 5.60
CA GLY A 202 12.28 43.75 5.97
C GLY A 202 12.43 44.94 6.91
N ARG A 203 12.99 44.71 8.09
CA ARG A 203 13.62 45.70 8.96
C ARG A 203 14.69 44.98 9.79
N ARG A 204 15.92 45.48 9.70
CA ARG A 204 17.11 45.00 10.43
C ARG A 204 16.89 45.11 11.94
N CYS A 205 17.23 44.07 12.68
CA CYS A 205 17.39 44.15 14.13
C CYS A 205 18.61 45.04 14.45
N ARG A 206 18.38 46.24 14.99
CA ARG A 206 19.37 46.99 15.74
C ARG A 206 19.31 46.53 17.20
N GLY A 207 20.48 46.24 17.76
CA GLY A 207 20.64 45.79 19.15
C GLY A 207 20.40 46.89 20.18
N SER A 208 20.19 46.46 21.42
CA SER A 208 20.24 47.19 22.71
C SER A 208 19.86 46.16 23.77
N ALA A 209 20.36 46.07 24.99
CA ALA A 209 21.53 46.58 25.71
C ALA A 209 21.56 45.69 26.99
N ALA A 210 22.74 45.35 27.49
CA ALA A 210 22.89 44.64 28.76
C ALA A 210 22.72 45.61 29.94
N PRO A 211 22.11 45.22 31.07
CA PRO A 211 22.22 45.98 32.30
C PRO A 211 23.37 45.47 33.18
N SER A 212 24.23 46.40 33.56
CA SER A 212 25.31 46.26 34.55
C SER A 212 24.78 46.35 35.99
N SER A 213 25.48 45.61 36.86
CA SER A 213 25.63 45.68 38.32
C SER A 213 25.12 46.91 39.10
N THR A 214 24.57 46.64 40.30
CA THR A 214 24.83 47.48 41.49
C THR A 214 24.79 46.64 42.76
N SER A 215 25.88 46.78 43.51
CA SER A 215 26.13 46.35 44.89
C SER A 215 25.42 47.25 45.91
N SER A 216 25.03 46.68 47.04
CA SER A 216 24.96 47.34 48.36
C SER A 216 25.17 46.28 49.42
#